data_AF-A0A9D0TFE3-F1
#
_entry.id   AF-A0A9D0TFE3-F1
#
_cell.length_a   1.000
_cell.length_b   1.000
_cell.length_c   1.000
_cell.angle_alpha   90.00
_cell.angle_beta   90.00
_cell.angle_gamma   90.00
#
_symmetry.space_group_name_H-M   'P 1'
#
loop_
_entity.id
_entity.type
_entity.pdbx_description
1 polymer ?
#
loop_
_entity_poly.entity_id
_entity_poly.type
_entity_poly.pdbx_seq_one_letter_code
_entity_poly.pdbx_strand_id
1 'polypeptide(L)'
;MPSTDRPDAAQNPSGLHPPLRPPGTLEPQAAPASSAWRRVWIALGVVLGLTLVVVLVLPKLVSSPPVTPDVTEAPAPPGAADATQQAAARARAEQTLQDILRLQAQLEQDNVMLWGEAAWRAAADTVESGDRSFGERRFSAAQQAYARALDSLQQLQQSRAQILEDAVAAGWQALDSNAADTAVTQFELALAIEPGHTSATRGLARARVRAEVLQLMAEGEAATLRNDLQAAADAYRAAQQLDAEYLPAADRLQEVTAQLTDVAFRDVMSRALQALDAGRLQQAGEALEQAAQLKPDDSAVPDTRQRLDQARRQAGLLRLRRAAQAKIAGEDWQAVADLYRKALRVDAGAAFARDGLARAQQQLKLHQQFDHYLDDPARLYSAQPLANAEKLLAAVGEVPGDEPRLAKKVAQLRQLVATARVPVAVSLSSDGETEVVIYHVG
;
A
#
# COMPACT_ATOMS: atom_id res chain seq x y z
N MET A 1 19.83 17.30 50.59
CA MET A 1 19.98 16.90 52.00
C MET A 1 18.68 17.13 52.73
N PRO A 2 18.24 16.24 53.63
CA PRO A 2 18.77 14.91 53.92
C PRO A 2 17.75 13.80 53.57
N SER A 3 18.16 12.67 52.98
CA SER A 3 18.80 11.48 53.60
C SER A 3 17.74 10.53 54.17
N THR A 4 17.73 9.22 54.05
CA THR A 4 18.63 8.12 53.60
C THR A 4 17.70 6.88 53.67
N ASP A 5 17.72 5.87 52.81
CA ASP A 5 18.72 4.80 52.79
C ASP A 5 18.39 3.77 51.70
N ARG A 6 19.46 3.27 51.09
CA ARG A 6 19.66 1.94 50.46
C ARG A 6 21.09 1.56 50.91
N PRO A 7 21.52 0.28 51.01
CA PRO A 7 20.98 -0.93 50.37
C PRO A 7 21.00 -2.18 51.29
N ASP A 8 20.57 -3.35 50.77
CA ASP A 8 21.14 -4.70 51.00
C ASP A 8 20.12 -5.74 50.49
N ALA A 9 20.39 -6.45 49.39
CA ALA A 9 21.24 -7.64 49.26
C ALA A 9 20.54 -8.93 49.74
N ALA A 10 20.30 -9.80 48.75
CA ALA A 10 20.26 -11.27 48.81
C ALA A 10 19.20 -11.95 49.69
N GLN A 11 18.21 -12.60 49.03
CA GLN A 11 17.92 -14.06 49.11
C GLN A 11 16.46 -14.37 48.71
N ASN A 12 16.27 -14.78 47.45
CA ASN A 12 15.35 -15.87 47.07
C ASN A 12 16.27 -17.09 46.85
N PRO A 13 15.88 -18.37 47.07
CA PRO A 13 14.60 -18.93 46.60
C PRO A 13 14.02 -20.11 47.44
N SER A 14 12.73 -20.47 47.23
CA SER A 14 12.23 -21.87 47.29
C SER A 14 10.72 -21.92 46.99
N GLY A 15 10.35 -22.57 45.89
CA GLY A 15 8.93 -22.75 45.49
C GLY A 15 8.73 -23.32 44.08
N LEU A 16 9.29 -24.51 43.82
CA LEU A 16 8.81 -25.56 42.90
C LEU A 16 8.31 -25.16 41.48
N HIS A 17 9.25 -25.09 40.53
CA HIS A 17 8.99 -25.35 39.10
C HIS A 17 9.66 -26.68 38.69
N PRO A 18 9.01 -27.54 37.88
CA PRO A 18 9.67 -28.69 37.25
C PRO A 18 10.64 -28.26 36.14
N PRO A 19 11.79 -28.93 35.95
CA PRO A 19 12.77 -28.54 34.95
C PRO A 19 12.43 -29.06 33.55
N LEU A 20 12.45 -28.15 32.57
CA LEU A 20 12.54 -28.46 31.13
C LEU A 20 13.93 -29.02 30.80
N ARG A 21 14.00 -30.15 30.11
CA ARG A 21 15.22 -30.72 29.52
C ARG A 21 15.21 -30.55 27.99
N PRO A 22 16.38 -30.30 27.36
CA PRO A 22 16.54 -30.11 25.92
C PRO A 22 16.44 -31.42 25.12
N PRO A 23 16.11 -31.37 23.81
CA PRO A 23 16.02 -32.56 22.96
C PRO A 23 17.43 -33.02 22.55
N GLY A 24 17.94 -34.03 23.24
CA GLY A 24 19.13 -34.79 22.87
C GLY A 24 18.73 -36.17 22.32
N THR A 25 19.09 -36.39 21.05
CA THR A 25 19.50 -37.67 20.42
C THR A 25 19.13 -38.97 21.14
N LEU A 26 18.22 -39.74 20.53
CA LEU A 26 17.98 -41.14 20.87
C LEU A 26 19.03 -42.03 20.16
N GLU A 27 19.95 -42.58 20.93
CA GLU A 27 20.55 -43.88 20.62
C GLU A 27 19.49 -45.00 20.75
N PRO A 28 19.67 -46.14 20.06
CA PRO A 28 18.58 -47.05 19.74
C PRO A 28 18.19 -47.91 20.93
N GLN A 29 16.93 -47.79 21.35
CA GLN A 29 16.30 -48.75 22.25
C GLN A 29 15.99 -50.06 21.51
N ALA A 30 16.39 -51.16 22.14
CA ALA A 30 16.16 -52.53 21.71
C ALA A 30 14.66 -52.82 21.49
N ALA A 31 14.39 -53.47 20.36
CA ALA A 31 13.08 -53.96 19.96
C ALA A 31 12.50 -54.96 20.97
N PRO A 32 11.24 -54.80 21.43
CA PRO A 32 10.52 -55.88 22.07
C PRO A 32 9.88 -56.81 21.02
N ALA A 33 10.17 -58.10 21.17
CA ALA A 33 9.35 -59.26 20.83
C ALA A 33 8.97 -59.48 19.34
N SER A 34 9.91 -60.09 18.62
CA SER A 34 9.77 -60.74 17.31
C SER A 34 8.84 -61.97 17.24
N SER A 35 7.90 -62.15 18.17
CA SER A 35 7.07 -63.38 18.26
C SER A 35 5.67 -63.25 17.67
N ALA A 36 5.12 -62.04 17.52
CA ALA A 36 3.81 -61.83 16.89
C ALA A 36 3.92 -61.78 15.35
N TRP A 37 4.90 -61.06 14.82
CA TRP A 37 5.12 -60.94 13.37
C TRP A 37 5.59 -62.26 12.74
N ARG A 38 6.41 -63.06 13.45
CA ARG A 38 6.79 -64.42 13.01
C ARG A 38 5.58 -65.35 12.92
N ARG A 39 4.58 -65.24 13.81
CA ARG A 39 3.35 -66.05 13.75
C ARG A 39 2.47 -65.66 12.56
N VAL A 40 2.40 -64.38 12.22
CA VAL A 40 1.68 -63.89 11.03
C VAL A 40 2.36 -64.37 9.73
N TRP A 41 3.70 -64.31 9.65
CA TRP A 41 4.43 -64.81 8.48
C TRP A 41 4.44 -66.35 8.36
N ILE A 42 4.41 -67.08 9.48
CA ILE A 42 4.23 -68.55 9.47
C ILE A 42 2.81 -68.90 9.01
N ALA A 43 1.78 -68.19 9.49
CA ALA A 43 0.40 -68.39 9.02
C ALA A 43 0.24 -68.07 7.52
N LEU A 44 0.84 -66.96 7.05
CA LEU A 44 0.85 -66.58 5.64
C LEU A 44 1.62 -67.61 4.78
N GLY A 45 2.75 -68.12 5.27
CA GLY A 45 3.54 -69.15 4.60
C GLY A 45 2.85 -70.52 4.56
N VAL A 46 2.08 -70.88 5.60
CA VAL A 46 1.27 -72.11 5.62
C VAL A 46 0.08 -72.02 4.66
N VAL A 47 -0.59 -70.87 4.58
CA VAL A 47 -1.68 -70.64 3.62
C VAL A 47 -1.16 -70.63 2.18
N LEU A 48 -0.03 -69.96 1.91
CA LEU A 48 0.61 -69.96 0.59
C LEU A 48 1.15 -71.35 0.20
N GLY A 49 1.67 -72.11 1.18
CA GLY A 49 2.10 -73.50 0.97
C GLY A 49 0.94 -74.43 0.68
N LEU A 50 -0.20 -74.27 1.38
CA LEU A 50 -1.42 -75.05 1.14
C LEU A 50 -2.05 -74.73 -0.22
N THR A 51 -2.09 -73.45 -0.64
CA THR A 51 -2.58 -73.09 -1.98
C THR A 51 -1.66 -73.61 -3.08
N LEU A 52 -0.33 -73.58 -2.88
CA LEU A 52 0.63 -74.13 -3.84
C LEU A 52 0.54 -75.68 -3.95
N VAL A 53 0.33 -76.38 -2.83
CA VAL A 53 0.09 -77.84 -2.82
C VAL A 53 -1.23 -78.18 -3.51
N VAL A 54 -2.30 -77.40 -3.30
CA VAL A 54 -3.59 -77.61 -3.99
C VAL A 54 -3.48 -77.32 -5.49
N VAL A 55 -2.72 -76.30 -5.91
CA VAL A 55 -2.56 -76.00 -7.35
C VAL A 55 -1.61 -76.97 -8.06
N LEU A 56 -0.60 -77.54 -7.38
CA LEU A 56 0.41 -78.41 -8.01
C LEU A 56 0.14 -79.92 -7.85
N VAL A 57 -0.47 -80.36 -6.75
CA VAL A 57 -0.68 -81.80 -6.46
C VAL A 57 -2.06 -82.28 -6.92
N LEU A 58 -3.09 -81.43 -6.86
CA LEU A 58 -4.42 -81.80 -7.31
C LEU A 58 -4.55 -82.10 -8.83
N PRO A 59 -3.86 -81.40 -9.76
CA PRO A 59 -3.89 -81.80 -11.18
C PRO A 59 -3.14 -83.11 -11.47
N LYS A 60 -2.39 -83.66 -10.51
CA LYS A 60 -1.68 -84.95 -10.63
C LYS A 60 -2.50 -86.14 -10.09
N LEU A 61 -3.60 -85.87 -9.38
CA LEU A 61 -4.51 -86.87 -8.81
C LEU A 61 -5.82 -87.02 -9.61
N VAL A 62 -6.02 -86.20 -10.64
CA VAL A 62 -7.10 -86.38 -11.62
C VAL A 62 -6.53 -87.17 -12.79
N SER A 63 -6.73 -88.48 -12.77
CA SER A 63 -6.47 -89.34 -13.93
C SER A 63 -7.51 -89.04 -15.02
N SER A 64 -7.08 -88.42 -16.12
CA SER A 64 -7.86 -88.47 -17.36
C SER A 64 -7.87 -89.91 -17.87
N PRO A 65 -9.04 -90.50 -18.23
CA PRO A 65 -9.06 -91.80 -18.89
C PRO A 65 -8.40 -91.70 -20.28
N PRO A 66 -7.79 -92.78 -20.79
CA PRO A 66 -7.17 -92.78 -22.10
C PRO A 66 -8.23 -92.65 -23.19
N VAL A 67 -8.03 -91.69 -24.11
CA VAL A 67 -8.74 -91.63 -25.38
C VAL A 67 -8.02 -92.57 -26.36
N THR A 68 -8.60 -93.75 -26.57
CA THR A 68 -8.34 -94.58 -27.76
C THR A 68 -8.99 -93.91 -28.98
N PRO A 69 -8.31 -93.76 -30.12
CA PRO A 69 -8.92 -93.30 -31.35
C PRO A 69 -9.48 -94.52 -32.09
N ASP A 70 -10.76 -94.82 -31.85
CA ASP A 70 -11.66 -95.26 -32.89
C ASP A 70 -13.10 -95.14 -32.39
N VAL A 71 -14.05 -95.03 -33.32
CA VAL A 71 -15.51 -94.85 -33.17
C VAL A 71 -15.99 -93.42 -33.48
N THR A 72 -16.37 -93.25 -34.74
CA THR A 72 -17.71 -92.85 -35.18
C THR A 72 -18.43 -91.78 -34.35
N GLU A 73 -18.65 -90.63 -34.98
CA GLU A 73 -19.55 -89.55 -34.56
C GLU A 73 -20.93 -90.11 -34.14
N ALA A 74 -21.14 -90.19 -32.82
CA ALA A 74 -22.41 -90.54 -32.18
C ALA A 74 -23.14 -89.24 -31.77
N PRO A 75 -24.48 -89.15 -31.86
CA PRO A 75 -25.21 -87.92 -31.58
C PRO A 75 -25.10 -87.57 -30.08
N ALA A 76 -24.84 -86.29 -29.78
CA ALA A 76 -24.81 -85.79 -28.41
C ALA A 76 -26.13 -86.08 -27.67
N PRO A 77 -26.09 -86.46 -26.37
CA PRO A 77 -27.30 -86.74 -25.59
C PRO A 77 -28.18 -85.48 -25.46
N PRO A 78 -29.53 -85.62 -25.44
CA PRO A 78 -30.44 -84.51 -25.22
C PRO A 78 -30.18 -83.89 -23.85
N GLY A 79 -29.69 -82.65 -23.82
CA GLY A 79 -29.30 -81.90 -22.61
C GLY A 79 -27.83 -81.46 -22.55
N ALA A 80 -26.94 -81.99 -23.40
CA ALA A 80 -25.54 -81.55 -23.46
C ALA A 80 -25.40 -80.09 -23.94
N ALA A 81 -26.29 -79.64 -24.81
CA ALA A 81 -26.36 -78.25 -25.26
C ALA A 81 -26.76 -77.29 -24.12
N ASP A 82 -27.75 -77.67 -23.30
CA ASP A 82 -28.22 -76.84 -22.17
C ASP A 82 -27.17 -76.74 -21.07
N ALA A 83 -26.46 -77.82 -20.77
CA ALA A 83 -25.34 -77.81 -19.82
C ALA A 83 -24.19 -76.91 -20.29
N THR A 84 -23.88 -76.94 -21.59
CA THR A 84 -22.85 -76.08 -22.19
C THR A 84 -23.27 -74.60 -22.16
N GLN A 85 -24.55 -74.31 -22.43
CA GLN A 85 -25.11 -72.96 -22.35
C GLN A 85 -25.15 -72.42 -20.91
N GLN A 86 -25.51 -73.26 -19.92
CA GLN A 86 -25.48 -72.87 -18.51
C GLN A 86 -24.05 -72.63 -18.01
N ALA A 87 -23.08 -73.45 -18.42
CA ALA A 87 -21.67 -73.24 -18.10
C ALA A 87 -21.15 -71.92 -18.70
N ALA A 88 -21.51 -71.62 -19.95
CA ALA A 88 -21.16 -70.37 -20.61
C ALA A 88 -21.84 -69.15 -19.95
N ALA A 89 -23.13 -69.27 -19.59
CA ALA A 89 -23.86 -68.21 -18.89
C ALA A 89 -23.25 -67.92 -17.51
N ARG A 90 -22.86 -68.97 -16.78
CA ARG A 90 -22.15 -68.86 -15.51
C ARG A 90 -20.81 -68.16 -15.68
N ALA A 91 -19.98 -68.58 -16.63
CA ALA A 91 -18.67 -67.97 -16.89
C ALA A 91 -18.79 -66.48 -17.25
N ARG A 92 -19.81 -66.10 -18.04
CA ARG A 92 -20.09 -64.69 -18.36
C ARG A 92 -20.52 -63.91 -17.11
N ALA A 93 -21.41 -64.47 -16.28
CA ALA A 93 -21.84 -63.85 -15.03
C ALA A 93 -20.67 -63.62 -14.06
N GLU A 94 -19.80 -64.62 -13.90
CA GLU A 94 -18.60 -64.51 -13.08
C GLU A 94 -17.64 -63.43 -13.63
N GLN A 95 -17.45 -63.36 -14.95
CA GLN A 95 -16.63 -62.33 -15.58
C GLN A 95 -17.22 -60.92 -15.37
N THR A 96 -18.51 -60.72 -15.64
CA THR A 96 -19.16 -59.43 -15.45
C THR A 96 -19.15 -58.99 -13.98
N LEU A 97 -19.31 -59.92 -13.04
CA LEU A 97 -19.17 -59.63 -11.61
C LEU A 97 -17.74 -59.16 -11.25
N GLN A 98 -16.70 -59.78 -11.82
CA GLN A 98 -15.32 -59.31 -11.62
C GLN A 98 -15.12 -57.88 -12.15
N ASP A 99 -15.71 -57.56 -13.30
CA ASP A 99 -15.63 -56.21 -13.88
C ASP A 99 -16.39 -55.18 -13.03
N ILE A 100 -17.56 -55.55 -12.48
CA ILE A 100 -18.31 -54.74 -11.52
C ILE A 100 -17.46 -54.45 -10.27
N LEU A 101 -16.87 -55.47 -9.65
CA LEU A 101 -16.08 -55.30 -8.42
C LEU A 101 -14.87 -54.38 -8.62
N ARG A 102 -14.21 -54.47 -9.80
CA ARG A 102 -13.12 -53.55 -10.16
C ARG A 102 -13.61 -52.12 -10.31
N LEU A 103 -14.72 -51.92 -11.02
CA LEU A 103 -15.29 -50.59 -11.24
C LEU A 103 -15.84 -49.99 -9.94
N GLN A 104 -16.46 -50.79 -9.08
CA GLN A 104 -16.90 -50.39 -7.76
C GLN A 104 -15.72 -49.91 -6.91
N ALA A 105 -14.62 -50.67 -6.86
CA ALA A 105 -13.42 -50.26 -6.14
C ALA A 105 -12.82 -48.95 -6.66
N GLN A 106 -12.85 -48.71 -7.98
CA GLN A 106 -12.42 -47.44 -8.58
C GLN A 106 -13.33 -46.29 -8.17
N LEU A 107 -14.65 -46.45 -8.30
CA LEU A 107 -15.63 -45.44 -7.95
C LEU A 107 -15.63 -45.12 -6.44
N GLU A 108 -15.39 -46.11 -5.58
CA GLU A 108 -15.20 -45.92 -4.14
C GLU A 108 -13.93 -45.10 -3.85
N GLN A 109 -12.82 -45.38 -4.54
CA GLN A 109 -11.60 -44.56 -4.45
C GLN A 109 -11.84 -43.12 -4.90
N ASP A 110 -12.74 -42.93 -5.87
CA ASP A 110 -13.17 -41.62 -6.36
C ASP A 110 -14.28 -40.98 -5.50
N ASN A 111 -14.61 -41.55 -4.33
CA ASN A 111 -15.65 -41.05 -3.41
C ASN A 111 -17.06 -40.98 -4.00
N VAL A 112 -17.48 -41.95 -4.83
CA VAL A 112 -18.81 -42.00 -5.49
C VAL A 112 -20.00 -41.81 -4.55
N MET A 113 -19.87 -42.16 -3.28
CA MET A 113 -20.92 -41.90 -2.27
C MET A 113 -21.18 -40.41 -2.02
N LEU A 114 -20.23 -39.52 -2.32
CA LEU A 114 -20.40 -38.08 -2.13
C LEU A 114 -20.99 -37.38 -3.36
N TRP A 115 -20.76 -37.90 -4.57
CA TRP A 115 -21.16 -37.23 -5.82
C TRP A 115 -22.12 -38.01 -6.71
N GLY A 116 -22.33 -39.30 -6.42
CA GLY A 116 -23.10 -40.23 -7.25
C GLY A 116 -23.99 -41.18 -6.46
N GLU A 117 -24.29 -40.88 -5.19
CA GLU A 117 -24.95 -41.78 -4.24
C GLU A 117 -26.20 -42.48 -4.79
N ALA A 118 -27.09 -41.72 -5.43
CA ALA A 118 -28.36 -42.25 -5.95
C ALA A 118 -28.15 -43.30 -7.05
N ALA A 119 -27.27 -43.00 -8.02
CA ALA A 119 -26.94 -43.91 -9.11
C ALA A 119 -26.14 -45.11 -8.61
N TRP A 120 -25.23 -44.90 -7.65
CA TRP A 120 -24.47 -45.95 -6.99
C TRP A 120 -25.37 -46.96 -6.28
N ARG A 121 -26.32 -46.50 -5.46
CA ARG A 121 -27.27 -47.38 -4.76
C ARG A 121 -28.15 -48.17 -5.73
N ALA A 122 -28.67 -47.52 -6.78
CA ALA A 122 -29.49 -48.21 -7.78
C ALA A 122 -28.70 -49.33 -8.51
N ALA A 123 -27.42 -49.11 -8.79
CA ALA A 123 -26.54 -50.14 -9.34
C ALA A 123 -26.29 -51.28 -8.33
N ALA A 124 -26.05 -50.96 -7.06
CA ALA A 124 -25.85 -51.95 -6.00
C ALA A 124 -27.08 -52.85 -5.80
N ASP A 125 -28.28 -52.30 -5.80
CA ASP A 125 -29.53 -53.07 -5.72
C ASP A 125 -29.68 -54.05 -6.91
N THR A 126 -29.19 -53.63 -8.10
CA THR A 126 -29.18 -54.48 -9.30
C THR A 126 -28.15 -55.62 -9.18
N VAL A 127 -27.00 -55.38 -8.56
CA VAL A 127 -26.01 -56.42 -8.23
C VAL A 127 -26.62 -57.45 -7.27
N GLU A 128 -27.30 -57.01 -6.21
CA GLU A 128 -27.94 -57.92 -5.23
C GLU A 128 -28.99 -58.83 -5.90
N SER A 129 -29.78 -58.28 -6.84
CA SER A 129 -30.70 -59.08 -7.65
C SER A 129 -29.97 -60.12 -8.52
N GLY A 130 -28.79 -59.79 -9.03
CA GLY A 130 -27.91 -60.70 -9.76
C GLY A 130 -27.39 -61.83 -8.87
N ASP A 131 -26.91 -61.49 -7.69
CA ASP A 131 -26.39 -62.43 -6.69
C ASP A 131 -27.44 -63.45 -6.26
N ARG A 132 -28.68 -62.99 -6.03
CA ARG A 132 -29.82 -63.87 -5.72
C ARG A 132 -30.10 -64.86 -6.85
N SER A 133 -30.12 -64.37 -8.09
CA SER A 133 -30.32 -65.21 -9.28
C SER A 133 -29.18 -66.21 -9.48
N PHE A 134 -27.94 -65.80 -9.17
CA PHE A 134 -26.75 -66.66 -9.27
C PHE A 134 -26.81 -67.79 -8.23
N GLY A 135 -27.18 -67.48 -6.99
CA GLY A 135 -27.38 -68.45 -5.91
C GLY A 135 -28.47 -69.48 -6.22
N GLU A 136 -29.54 -69.07 -6.91
CA GLU A 136 -30.60 -69.94 -7.43
C GLU A 136 -30.19 -70.77 -8.68
N ARG A 137 -28.93 -70.66 -9.14
CA ARG A 137 -28.41 -71.26 -10.39
C ARG A 137 -29.09 -70.77 -11.67
N ARG A 138 -29.76 -69.62 -11.62
CA ARG A 138 -30.39 -68.96 -12.78
C ARG A 138 -29.37 -68.06 -13.49
N PHE A 139 -28.31 -68.67 -14.03
CA PHE A 139 -27.13 -67.96 -14.53
C PHE A 139 -27.42 -66.95 -15.65
N SER A 140 -28.39 -67.22 -16.53
CA SER A 140 -28.80 -66.25 -17.56
C SER A 140 -29.46 -65.01 -16.98
N ALA A 141 -30.27 -65.15 -15.92
CA ALA A 141 -30.89 -64.03 -15.23
C ALA A 141 -29.86 -63.22 -14.43
N ALA A 142 -28.93 -63.92 -13.77
CA ALA A 142 -27.79 -63.29 -13.10
C ALA A 142 -26.95 -62.46 -14.09
N GLN A 143 -26.62 -63.01 -15.25
CA GLN A 143 -25.86 -62.29 -16.28
C GLN A 143 -26.57 -61.02 -16.76
N GLN A 144 -27.89 -61.06 -16.95
CA GLN A 144 -28.66 -59.87 -17.36
C GLN A 144 -28.68 -58.79 -16.26
N ALA A 145 -28.78 -59.19 -14.99
CA ALA A 145 -28.70 -58.26 -13.88
C ALA A 145 -27.31 -57.63 -13.77
N TYR A 146 -26.25 -58.43 -13.77
CA TYR A 146 -24.87 -57.92 -13.74
C TYR A 146 -24.55 -57.03 -14.94
N ALA A 147 -24.97 -57.38 -16.16
CA ALA A 147 -24.74 -56.55 -17.34
C ALA A 147 -25.39 -55.15 -17.20
N ARG A 148 -26.61 -55.08 -16.65
CA ARG A 148 -27.29 -53.80 -16.38
C ARG A 148 -26.62 -52.98 -15.27
N ALA A 149 -26.16 -53.65 -14.21
CA ALA A 149 -25.41 -52.99 -13.15
C ALA A 149 -24.09 -52.42 -13.66
N LEU A 150 -23.36 -53.18 -14.49
CA LEU A 150 -22.10 -52.74 -15.09
C LEU A 150 -22.33 -51.53 -16.01
N ASP A 151 -23.34 -51.56 -16.87
CA ASP A 151 -23.71 -50.43 -17.73
C ASP A 151 -24.06 -49.18 -16.90
N SER A 152 -24.84 -49.33 -15.82
CA SER A 152 -25.19 -48.23 -14.92
C SER A 152 -23.96 -47.62 -14.24
N LEU A 153 -23.03 -48.45 -13.77
CA LEU A 153 -21.78 -47.98 -13.16
C LEU A 153 -20.86 -47.30 -14.18
N GLN A 154 -20.83 -47.79 -15.43
CA GLN A 154 -20.06 -47.17 -16.52
C GLN A 154 -20.63 -45.80 -16.89
N GLN A 155 -21.95 -45.67 -16.97
CA GLN A 155 -22.62 -44.38 -17.19
C GLN A 155 -22.35 -43.41 -16.04
N LEU A 156 -22.36 -43.89 -14.79
CA LEU A 156 -22.00 -43.09 -13.62
C LEU A 156 -20.53 -42.62 -13.66
N GLN A 157 -19.60 -43.49 -14.06
CA GLN A 157 -18.21 -43.12 -14.25
C GLN A 157 -18.05 -42.05 -15.35
N GLN A 158 -18.79 -42.18 -16.45
CA GLN A 158 -18.75 -41.23 -17.57
C GLN A 158 -19.36 -39.87 -17.23
N SER A 159 -20.34 -39.80 -16.32
CA SER A 159 -20.97 -38.53 -15.90
C SER A 159 -20.12 -37.71 -14.93
N ARG A 160 -19.08 -38.32 -14.32
CA ARG A 160 -18.22 -37.68 -13.30
C ARG A 160 -17.68 -36.31 -13.74
N ALA A 161 -17.20 -36.19 -14.99
CA ALA A 161 -16.65 -34.94 -15.50
C ALA A 161 -17.72 -33.84 -15.64
N GLN A 162 -18.93 -34.20 -16.07
CA GLN A 162 -20.04 -33.26 -16.18
C GLN A 162 -20.50 -32.80 -14.78
N ILE A 163 -20.62 -33.72 -13.82
CA ILE A 163 -21.00 -33.37 -12.44
C ILE A 163 -19.99 -32.41 -11.82
N LEU A 164 -18.69 -32.59 -12.08
CA LEU A 164 -17.65 -31.66 -11.65
C LEU A 164 -17.85 -30.26 -12.25
N GLU A 165 -18.04 -30.17 -13.57
CA GLU A 165 -18.26 -28.88 -14.26
C GLU A 165 -19.51 -28.18 -13.74
N ASP A 166 -20.62 -28.91 -13.60
CA ASP A 166 -21.89 -28.40 -13.09
C ASP A 166 -21.75 -27.91 -11.64
N ALA A 167 -21.06 -28.66 -10.78
CA ALA A 167 -20.82 -28.28 -9.40
C ALA A 167 -19.97 -27.00 -9.30
N VAL A 168 -18.91 -26.89 -10.09
CA VAL A 168 -18.08 -25.67 -10.11
C VAL A 168 -18.88 -24.47 -10.61
N ALA A 169 -19.64 -24.62 -11.69
CA ALA A 169 -20.47 -23.56 -12.25
C ALA A 169 -21.56 -23.11 -11.26
N ALA A 170 -22.26 -24.07 -10.64
CA ALA A 170 -23.26 -23.80 -9.62
C ALA A 170 -22.67 -23.10 -8.39
N GLY A 171 -21.46 -23.46 -7.97
CA GLY A 171 -20.74 -22.81 -6.88
C GLY A 171 -20.45 -21.33 -7.16
N TRP A 172 -19.99 -21.01 -8.37
CA TRP A 172 -19.74 -19.61 -8.77
C TRP A 172 -21.04 -18.81 -8.91
N GLN A 173 -22.07 -19.39 -9.52
CA GLN A 173 -23.39 -18.76 -9.61
C GLN A 173 -23.99 -18.47 -8.22
N ALA A 174 -23.79 -19.38 -7.26
CA ALA A 174 -24.19 -19.18 -5.88
C ALA A 174 -23.41 -18.02 -5.22
N LEU A 175 -22.10 -17.89 -5.48
CA LEU A 175 -21.31 -16.73 -5.00
C LEU A 175 -21.77 -15.41 -5.61
N ASP A 176 -22.12 -15.38 -6.89
CA ASP A 176 -22.62 -14.17 -7.57
C ASP A 176 -23.95 -13.70 -6.98
N SER A 177 -24.78 -14.65 -6.54
CA SER A 177 -26.05 -14.39 -5.86
C SER A 177 -25.94 -14.28 -4.33
N ASN A 178 -24.72 -14.29 -3.78
CA ASN A 178 -24.43 -14.25 -2.33
C ASN A 178 -25.01 -15.43 -1.52
N ALA A 179 -25.35 -16.54 -2.19
CA ALA A 179 -25.79 -17.79 -1.57
C ALA A 179 -24.58 -18.61 -1.07
N ALA A 180 -23.94 -18.15 0.02
CA ALA A 180 -22.69 -18.71 0.54
C ALA A 180 -22.78 -20.21 0.86
N ASP A 181 -23.82 -20.66 1.57
CA ASP A 181 -23.98 -22.06 1.96
C ASP A 181 -24.15 -22.99 0.74
N THR A 182 -24.89 -22.53 -0.27
CA THR A 182 -25.03 -23.24 -1.55
C THR A 182 -23.68 -23.31 -2.27
N ALA A 183 -22.92 -22.21 -2.31
CA ALA A 183 -21.59 -22.19 -2.91
C ALA A 183 -20.63 -23.16 -2.21
N VAL A 184 -20.60 -23.17 -0.87
CA VAL A 184 -19.80 -24.10 -0.07
C VAL A 184 -20.14 -25.55 -0.44
N THR A 185 -21.43 -25.89 -0.46
CA THR A 185 -21.89 -27.25 -0.78
C THR A 185 -21.44 -27.68 -2.18
N GLN A 186 -21.57 -26.81 -3.18
CA GLN A 186 -21.21 -27.12 -4.56
C GLN A 186 -19.70 -27.24 -4.77
N PHE A 187 -18.90 -26.37 -4.14
CA PHE A 187 -17.44 -26.50 -4.21
C PHE A 187 -16.91 -27.70 -3.42
N GLU A 188 -17.53 -28.08 -2.30
CA GLU A 188 -17.19 -29.30 -1.57
C GLU A 188 -17.53 -30.56 -2.39
N LEU A 189 -18.65 -30.56 -3.12
CA LEU A 189 -18.97 -31.61 -4.10
C LEU A 189 -17.90 -31.71 -5.20
N ALA A 190 -17.50 -30.58 -5.79
CA ALA A 190 -16.44 -30.55 -6.79
C ALA A 190 -15.11 -31.08 -6.25
N LEU A 191 -14.75 -30.75 -5.01
CA LEU A 191 -13.53 -31.24 -4.35
C LEU A 191 -13.62 -32.70 -3.89
N ALA A 192 -14.82 -33.23 -3.66
CA ALA A 192 -15.03 -34.65 -3.43
C ALA A 192 -14.74 -35.48 -4.70
N ILE A 193 -15.08 -34.92 -5.87
CA ILE A 193 -14.77 -35.50 -7.18
C ILE A 193 -13.28 -35.33 -7.48
N GLU A 194 -12.76 -34.11 -7.43
CA GLU A 194 -11.37 -33.78 -7.73
C GLU A 194 -10.73 -32.91 -6.62
N PRO A 195 -10.04 -33.51 -5.64
CA PRO A 195 -9.49 -32.79 -4.48
C PRO A 195 -8.49 -31.67 -4.81
N GLY A 196 -7.88 -31.71 -6.01
CA GLY A 196 -6.91 -30.72 -6.48
C GLY A 196 -7.50 -29.61 -7.35
N HIS A 197 -8.84 -29.56 -7.53
CA HIS A 197 -9.46 -28.65 -8.47
C HIS A 197 -9.32 -27.17 -8.04
N THR A 198 -8.43 -26.44 -8.71
CA THR A 198 -7.98 -25.09 -8.30
C THR A 198 -9.12 -24.08 -8.20
N SER A 199 -10.04 -24.09 -9.17
CA SER A 199 -11.20 -23.19 -9.19
C SER A 199 -12.15 -23.47 -8.02
N ALA A 200 -12.37 -24.75 -7.69
CA ALA A 200 -13.25 -25.13 -6.58
C ALA A 200 -12.63 -24.78 -5.22
N THR A 201 -11.32 -25.00 -5.04
CA THR A 201 -10.59 -24.60 -3.83
C THR A 201 -10.66 -23.08 -3.60
N ARG A 202 -10.47 -22.28 -4.67
CA ARG A 202 -10.59 -20.81 -4.61
C ARG A 202 -12.02 -20.39 -4.28
N GLY A 203 -13.00 -20.95 -4.97
CA GLY A 203 -14.42 -20.68 -4.76
C GLY A 203 -14.86 -21.01 -3.33
N LEU A 204 -14.44 -22.16 -2.79
CA LEU A 204 -14.75 -22.58 -1.43
C LEU A 204 -14.17 -21.63 -0.39
N ALA A 205 -12.91 -21.20 -0.56
CA ALA A 205 -12.30 -20.23 0.35
C ALA A 205 -13.09 -18.91 0.38
N ARG A 206 -13.51 -18.42 -0.79
CA ARG A 206 -14.33 -17.19 -0.91
C ARG A 206 -15.74 -17.38 -0.34
N ALA A 207 -16.37 -18.53 -0.55
CA ALA A 207 -17.70 -18.83 -0.03
C ALA A 207 -17.72 -18.86 1.51
N ARG A 208 -16.69 -19.42 2.14
CA ARG A 208 -16.59 -19.52 3.61
C ARG A 208 -16.52 -18.17 4.32
N VAL A 209 -15.92 -17.15 3.69
CA VAL A 209 -15.83 -15.80 4.26
C VAL A 209 -16.95 -14.86 3.82
N ARG A 210 -17.81 -15.29 2.88
CA ARG A 210 -18.79 -14.41 2.24
C ARG A 210 -19.78 -13.78 3.22
N ALA A 211 -20.22 -14.51 4.25
CA ALA A 211 -21.14 -13.99 5.25
C ALA A 211 -20.54 -12.81 6.03
N GLU A 212 -19.28 -12.93 6.46
CA GLU A 212 -18.56 -11.87 7.18
C GLU A 212 -18.28 -10.67 6.27
N VAL A 213 -17.89 -10.92 5.01
CA VAL A 213 -17.74 -9.86 3.99
C VAL A 213 -19.04 -9.05 3.86
N LEU A 214 -20.19 -9.70 3.74
CA LEU A 214 -21.48 -9.01 3.60
C LEU A 214 -21.88 -8.23 4.86
N GLN A 215 -21.55 -8.73 6.04
CA GLN A 215 -21.75 -7.99 7.28
C GLN A 215 -20.93 -6.70 7.28
N LEU A 216 -19.63 -6.77 6.94
CA LEU A 216 -18.77 -5.60 6.85
C LEU A 216 -19.24 -4.61 5.77
N MET A 217 -19.78 -5.11 4.66
CA MET A 217 -20.40 -4.25 3.64
C MET A 217 -21.60 -3.47 4.20
N ALA A 218 -22.48 -4.13 4.97
CA ALA A 218 -23.63 -3.48 5.60
C ALA A 218 -23.20 -2.47 6.68
N GLU A 219 -22.15 -2.79 7.45
CA GLU A 219 -21.56 -1.87 8.43
C GLU A 219 -20.99 -0.62 7.75
N GLY A 220 -20.28 -0.79 6.64
CA GLY A 220 -19.74 0.31 5.84
C GLY A 220 -20.83 1.19 5.22
N GLU A 221 -21.93 0.57 4.75
CA GLU A 221 -23.08 1.30 4.23
C GLU A 221 -23.78 2.11 5.33
N ALA A 222 -24.01 1.50 6.50
CA ALA A 222 -24.59 2.19 7.64
C ALA A 222 -23.73 3.35 8.14
N ALA A 223 -22.39 3.20 8.13
CA ALA A 223 -21.46 4.28 8.44
C ALA A 223 -21.52 5.42 7.41
N THR A 224 -21.60 5.08 6.12
CA THR A 224 -21.78 6.05 5.03
C THR A 224 -23.05 6.87 5.19
N LEU A 225 -24.18 6.24 5.56
CA LEU A 225 -25.45 6.92 5.82
C LEU A 225 -25.40 7.89 7.01
N ARG A 226 -24.52 7.63 7.99
CA ARG A 226 -24.25 8.52 9.12
C ARG A 226 -23.18 9.57 8.82
N ASN A 227 -22.67 9.62 7.58
CA ASN A 227 -21.55 10.45 7.15
C ASN A 227 -20.25 10.20 7.96
N ASP A 228 -20.11 9.00 8.53
CA ASP A 228 -18.88 8.53 9.17
C ASP A 228 -18.01 7.84 8.12
N LEU A 229 -17.38 8.65 7.27
CA LEU A 229 -16.62 8.18 6.13
C LEU A 229 -15.38 7.36 6.54
N GLN A 230 -14.80 7.64 7.71
CA GLN A 230 -13.64 6.88 8.19
C GLN A 230 -14.06 5.46 8.59
N ALA A 231 -15.11 5.32 9.40
CA ALA A 231 -15.64 4.01 9.77
C ALA A 231 -16.11 3.21 8.54
N ALA A 232 -16.71 3.88 7.55
CA ALA A 232 -17.09 3.25 6.29
C ALA A 232 -15.87 2.69 5.52
N ALA A 233 -14.81 3.50 5.36
CA ALA A 233 -13.58 3.07 4.70
C ALA A 233 -12.91 1.90 5.44
N ASP A 234 -12.93 1.90 6.76
CA ASP A 234 -12.35 0.82 7.57
C ASP A 234 -13.13 -0.49 7.41
N ALA A 235 -14.47 -0.45 7.41
CA ALA A 235 -15.32 -1.61 7.17
C ALA A 235 -15.14 -2.20 5.75
N TYR A 236 -15.14 -1.35 4.72
CA TYR A 236 -14.92 -1.82 3.33
C TYR A 236 -13.50 -2.37 3.13
N ARG A 237 -12.49 -1.80 3.78
CA ARG A 237 -11.12 -2.33 3.76
C ARG A 237 -11.03 -3.70 4.45
N ALA A 238 -11.70 -3.89 5.57
CA ALA A 238 -11.78 -5.19 6.23
C ALA A 238 -12.46 -6.24 5.33
N ALA A 239 -13.55 -5.88 4.65
CA ALA A 239 -14.22 -6.76 3.68
C ALA A 239 -13.26 -7.17 2.54
N GLN A 240 -12.50 -6.21 2.00
CA GLN A 240 -11.50 -6.48 0.96
C GLN A 240 -10.32 -7.34 1.44
N GLN A 241 -9.94 -7.25 2.72
CA GLN A 241 -8.89 -8.12 3.28
C GLN A 241 -9.34 -9.58 3.40
N LEU A 242 -10.65 -9.82 3.62
CA LEU A 242 -11.22 -11.16 3.65
C LEU A 242 -11.38 -11.76 2.24
N ASP A 243 -11.88 -10.99 1.29
CA ASP A 243 -11.99 -11.38 -0.12
C ASP A 243 -11.56 -10.23 -1.04
N ALA A 244 -10.29 -10.24 -1.45
CA ALA A 244 -9.73 -9.22 -2.33
C ALA A 244 -10.37 -9.19 -3.73
N GLU A 245 -11.08 -10.26 -4.12
CA GLU A 245 -11.78 -10.37 -5.40
C GLU A 245 -13.27 -10.01 -5.29
N TYR A 246 -13.75 -9.62 -4.11
CA TYR A 246 -15.09 -9.10 -3.94
C TYR A 246 -15.14 -7.63 -4.38
N LEU A 247 -15.37 -7.42 -5.68
CA LEU A 247 -15.38 -6.10 -6.33
C LEU A 247 -16.24 -5.04 -5.61
N PRO A 248 -17.44 -5.34 -5.09
CA PRO A 248 -18.25 -4.33 -4.42
C PRO A 248 -17.55 -3.67 -3.23
N ALA A 249 -16.69 -4.38 -2.49
CA ALA A 249 -15.91 -3.77 -1.39
C ALA A 249 -14.86 -2.80 -1.91
N ALA A 250 -14.17 -3.15 -3.00
CA ALA A 250 -13.17 -2.29 -3.62
C ALA A 250 -13.79 -1.00 -4.18
N ASP A 251 -14.92 -1.12 -4.89
CA ASP A 251 -15.64 0.02 -5.46
C ASP A 251 -16.09 0.99 -4.36
N ARG A 252 -16.72 0.48 -3.30
CA ARG A 252 -17.17 1.30 -2.17
C ARG A 252 -16.01 1.94 -1.41
N LEU A 253 -14.91 1.23 -1.22
CA LEU A 253 -13.71 1.78 -0.61
C LEU A 253 -13.13 2.93 -1.43
N GLN A 254 -13.09 2.78 -2.76
CA GLN A 254 -12.63 3.84 -3.67
C GLN A 254 -13.52 5.09 -3.57
N GLU A 255 -14.85 4.91 -3.61
CA GLU A 255 -15.83 6.00 -3.50
C GLU A 255 -15.64 6.79 -2.19
N VAL A 256 -15.60 6.09 -1.05
CA VAL A 256 -15.46 6.74 0.27
C VAL A 256 -14.09 7.38 0.44
N THR A 257 -13.02 6.77 -0.09
CA THR A 257 -11.66 7.35 -0.03
C THR A 257 -11.56 8.64 -0.84
N ALA A 258 -12.23 8.72 -1.99
CA ALA A 258 -12.34 9.96 -2.75
C ALA A 258 -13.06 11.06 -1.95
N GLN A 259 -14.18 10.71 -1.28
CA GLN A 259 -14.89 11.67 -0.42
C GLN A 259 -14.06 12.15 0.77
N LEU A 260 -13.30 11.26 1.42
CA LEU A 260 -12.36 11.62 2.50
C LEU A 260 -11.29 12.59 1.99
N THR A 261 -10.77 12.36 0.78
CA THR A 261 -9.80 13.25 0.13
C THR A 261 -10.42 14.62 -0.16
N ASP A 262 -11.68 14.67 -0.62
CA ASP A 262 -12.41 15.92 -0.84
C ASP A 262 -12.65 16.71 0.45
N VAL A 263 -12.96 16.03 1.56
CA VAL A 263 -13.10 16.65 2.89
C VAL A 263 -11.76 17.21 3.36
N ALA A 264 -10.69 16.40 3.30
CA ALA A 264 -9.36 16.83 3.71
C ALA A 264 -8.85 18.01 2.88
N PHE A 265 -9.07 17.98 1.56
CA PHE A 265 -8.70 19.07 0.66
C PHE A 265 -9.43 20.37 1.03
N ARG A 266 -10.75 20.31 1.25
CA ARG A 266 -11.54 21.49 1.66
C ARG A 266 -11.08 22.08 2.99
N ASP A 267 -10.73 21.24 3.97
CA ASP A 267 -10.19 21.70 5.26
C ASP A 267 -8.85 22.42 5.09
N VAL A 268 -7.90 21.78 4.38
CA VAL A 268 -6.58 22.36 4.13
C VAL A 268 -6.69 23.66 3.33
N MET A 269 -7.53 23.71 2.29
CA MET A 269 -7.77 24.94 1.52
C MET A 269 -8.40 26.05 2.37
N SER A 270 -9.33 25.71 3.27
CA SER A 270 -9.90 26.67 4.22
C SER A 270 -8.84 27.25 5.15
N ARG A 271 -7.92 26.41 5.65
CA ARG A 271 -6.76 26.86 6.45
C ARG A 271 -5.82 27.76 5.64
N ALA A 272 -5.56 27.43 4.37
CA ALA A 272 -4.72 28.25 3.50
C ALA A 272 -5.31 29.66 3.29
N LEU A 273 -6.60 29.74 3.01
CA LEU A 273 -7.31 31.02 2.81
C LEU A 273 -7.36 31.84 4.11
N GLN A 274 -7.69 31.22 5.25
CA GLN A 274 -7.67 31.91 6.54
C GLN A 274 -6.28 32.44 6.92
N ALA A 275 -5.22 31.67 6.64
CA ALA A 275 -3.84 32.11 6.86
C ALA A 275 -3.46 33.27 5.93
N LEU A 276 -3.91 33.24 4.68
CA LEU A 276 -3.71 34.32 3.72
C LEU A 276 -4.40 35.62 4.19
N ASP A 277 -5.67 35.54 4.59
CA ASP A 277 -6.45 36.67 5.10
C ASP A 277 -5.85 37.26 6.39
N ALA A 278 -5.26 36.41 7.24
CA ALA A 278 -4.55 36.83 8.44
C ALA A 278 -3.11 37.33 8.17
N GLY A 279 -2.65 37.37 6.92
CA GLY A 279 -1.29 37.77 6.54
C GLY A 279 -0.19 36.79 6.98
N ARG A 280 -0.54 35.56 7.36
CA ARG A 280 0.38 34.49 7.77
C ARG A 280 0.89 33.73 6.53
N LEU A 281 1.66 34.45 5.71
CA LEU A 281 2.04 34.01 4.35
C LEU A 281 2.91 32.74 4.29
N GLN A 282 3.58 32.37 5.38
CA GLN A 282 4.30 31.10 5.46
C GLN A 282 3.31 29.95 5.66
N GLN A 283 2.43 30.05 6.67
CA GLN A 283 1.40 29.04 6.96
C GLN A 283 0.46 28.82 5.77
N ALA A 284 0.10 29.89 5.06
CA ALA A 284 -0.67 29.78 3.82
C ALA A 284 0.06 28.97 2.74
N GLY A 285 1.38 29.12 2.63
CA GLY A 285 2.21 28.34 1.70
C GLY A 285 2.27 26.86 2.06
N GLU A 286 2.54 26.54 3.32
CA GLU A 286 2.58 25.16 3.83
C GLU A 286 1.22 24.45 3.63
N ALA A 287 0.10 25.14 3.89
CA ALA A 287 -1.22 24.60 3.63
C ALA A 287 -1.48 24.36 2.12
N LEU A 288 -1.05 25.26 1.23
CA LEU A 288 -1.18 25.05 -0.22
C LEU A 288 -0.30 23.91 -0.76
N GLU A 289 0.83 23.62 -0.11
CA GLU A 289 1.64 22.44 -0.42
C GLU A 289 0.91 21.15 -0.03
N GLN A 290 0.30 21.11 1.16
CA GLN A 290 -0.55 19.99 1.59
C GLN A 290 -1.75 19.81 0.67
N ALA A 291 -2.43 20.89 0.27
CA ALA A 291 -3.56 20.83 -0.65
C ALA A 291 -3.15 20.25 -2.02
N ALA A 292 -1.98 20.64 -2.53
CA ALA A 292 -1.44 20.11 -3.79
C ALA A 292 -1.08 18.62 -3.72
N GLN A 293 -0.73 18.10 -2.54
CA GLN A 293 -0.50 16.66 -2.35
C GLN A 293 -1.80 15.86 -2.35
N LEU A 294 -2.89 16.44 -1.83
CA LEU A 294 -4.22 15.81 -1.80
C LEU A 294 -4.89 15.83 -3.17
N LYS A 295 -4.81 16.96 -3.89
CA LYS A 295 -5.35 17.11 -5.25
C LYS A 295 -4.41 17.93 -6.15
N PRO A 296 -3.48 17.26 -6.86
CA PRO A 296 -2.50 17.93 -7.72
C PRO A 296 -3.12 18.76 -8.85
N ASP A 297 -4.25 18.30 -9.40
CA ASP A 297 -4.89 18.87 -10.59
C ASP A 297 -6.03 19.86 -10.27
N ASP A 298 -6.30 20.14 -8.98
CA ASP A 298 -7.37 21.07 -8.59
C ASP A 298 -6.97 22.53 -8.81
N SER A 299 -7.77 23.26 -9.59
CA SER A 299 -7.47 24.64 -10.00
C SER A 299 -7.47 25.64 -8.84
N ALA A 300 -8.10 25.32 -7.70
CA ALA A 300 -8.10 26.22 -6.54
C ALA A 300 -6.70 26.44 -5.96
N VAL A 301 -5.80 25.46 -6.11
CA VAL A 301 -4.42 25.53 -5.62
C VAL A 301 -3.60 26.58 -6.37
N PRO A 302 -3.43 26.54 -7.71
CA PRO A 302 -2.69 27.57 -8.44
C PRO A 302 -3.31 28.96 -8.30
N ASP A 303 -4.64 29.07 -8.30
CA ASP A 303 -5.33 30.36 -8.10
C ASP A 303 -4.98 30.99 -6.75
N THR A 304 -4.97 30.17 -5.68
CA THR A 304 -4.64 30.66 -4.33
C THR A 304 -3.14 30.93 -4.18
N ARG A 305 -2.27 30.18 -4.86
CA ARG A 305 -0.82 30.47 -4.93
C ARG A 305 -0.54 31.83 -5.57
N GLN A 306 -1.24 32.20 -6.64
CA GLN A 306 -1.11 33.53 -7.24
C GLN A 306 -1.46 34.65 -6.24
N ARG A 307 -2.53 34.48 -5.46
CA ARG A 307 -2.92 35.44 -4.42
C ARG A 307 -1.86 35.53 -3.32
N LEU A 308 -1.31 34.39 -2.90
CA LEU A 308 -0.21 34.34 -1.94
C LEU A 308 1.04 35.08 -2.43
N ASP A 309 1.41 34.90 -3.70
CA ASP A 309 2.56 35.59 -4.28
C ASP A 309 2.35 37.11 -4.36
N GLN A 310 1.13 37.54 -4.68
CA GLN A 310 0.77 38.96 -4.62
C GLN A 310 0.88 39.51 -3.19
N ALA A 311 0.36 38.79 -2.20
CA ALA A 311 0.45 39.17 -0.80
C ALA A 311 1.91 39.24 -0.31
N ARG A 312 2.76 38.28 -0.71
CA ARG A 312 4.20 38.28 -0.41
C ARG A 312 4.92 39.47 -1.01
N ARG A 313 4.63 39.82 -2.27
CA ARG A 313 5.19 41.03 -2.90
C ARG A 313 4.81 42.29 -2.13
N GLN A 314 3.53 42.45 -1.80
CA GLN A 314 3.03 43.61 -1.04
C GLN A 314 3.66 43.71 0.36
N ALA A 315 3.70 42.60 1.11
CA ALA A 315 4.32 42.56 2.43
C ALA A 315 5.84 42.89 2.36
N GLY A 316 6.52 42.40 1.33
CA GLY A 316 7.92 42.71 1.04
C GLY A 316 8.14 44.21 0.81
N LEU A 317 7.30 44.85 -0.01
CA LEU A 317 7.35 46.29 -0.27
C LEU A 317 7.11 47.11 1.01
N LEU A 318 6.11 46.74 1.83
CA LEU A 318 5.82 47.40 3.10
C LEU A 318 7.01 47.29 4.08
N ARG A 319 7.66 46.13 4.14
CA ARG A 319 8.86 45.93 4.96
C ARG A 319 10.01 46.82 4.49
N LEU A 320 10.25 46.89 3.18
CA LEU A 320 11.30 47.76 2.60
C LEU A 320 11.01 49.24 2.87
N ARG A 321 9.74 49.66 2.77
CA ARG A 321 9.32 51.03 3.10
C ARG A 321 9.60 51.38 4.56
N ARG A 322 9.22 50.50 5.51
CA ARG A 322 9.51 50.71 6.94
C ARG A 322 11.01 50.76 7.23
N ALA A 323 11.79 49.88 6.60
CA ALA A 323 13.24 49.89 6.73
C ALA A 323 13.84 51.20 6.20
N ALA A 324 13.36 51.71 5.06
CA ALA A 324 13.81 52.97 4.51
C ALA A 324 13.47 54.15 5.44
N GLN A 325 12.26 54.18 6.00
CA GLN A 325 11.86 55.19 6.98
C GLN A 325 12.77 55.21 8.22
N ALA A 326 13.14 54.04 8.74
CA ALA A 326 14.09 53.95 9.85
C ALA A 326 15.49 54.48 9.49
N LYS A 327 15.91 54.30 8.23
CA LYS A 327 17.19 54.84 7.73
C LYS A 327 17.15 56.34 7.45
N ILE A 328 16.00 56.88 7.05
CA ILE A 328 15.78 58.33 6.92
C ILE A 328 15.95 59.00 8.29
N ALA A 329 15.40 58.44 9.37
CA ALA A 329 15.53 58.99 10.72
C ALA A 329 16.99 59.06 11.23
N GLY A 330 17.91 58.29 10.66
CA GLY A 330 19.34 58.36 10.94
C GLY A 330 20.16 59.13 9.88
N GLU A 331 19.49 59.74 8.89
CA GLU A 331 20.08 60.38 7.71
C GLU A 331 21.11 59.47 7.00
N ASP A 332 20.84 58.17 6.94
CA ASP A 332 21.64 57.17 6.21
C ASP A 332 21.15 57.10 4.75
N TRP A 333 21.32 58.20 4.02
CA TRP A 333 20.73 58.40 2.69
C TRP A 333 21.21 57.38 1.64
N GLN A 334 22.43 56.87 1.79
CA GLN A 334 22.93 55.79 0.94
C GLN A 334 22.11 54.50 1.14
N ALA A 335 21.91 54.07 2.39
CA ALA A 335 21.10 52.90 2.69
C ALA A 335 19.62 53.09 2.28
N VAL A 336 19.08 54.32 2.41
CA VAL A 336 17.74 54.66 1.93
C VAL A 336 17.64 54.44 0.41
N ALA A 337 18.58 54.97 -0.36
CA ALA A 337 18.61 54.78 -1.81
C ALA A 337 18.71 53.29 -2.19
N ASP A 338 19.52 52.51 -1.48
CA ASP A 338 19.64 51.06 -1.72
C ASP A 338 18.35 50.30 -1.39
N LEU A 339 17.64 50.66 -0.33
CA LEU A 339 16.35 50.06 0.02
C LEU A 339 15.27 50.38 -1.01
N TYR A 340 15.22 51.60 -1.53
CA TYR A 340 14.29 51.95 -2.62
C TYR A 340 14.64 51.26 -3.93
N ARG A 341 15.92 51.14 -4.30
CA ARG A 341 16.34 50.31 -5.45
C ARG A 341 15.95 48.84 -5.28
N LYS A 342 15.98 48.30 -4.06
CA LYS A 342 15.48 46.94 -3.76
C LYS A 342 13.96 46.87 -3.95
N ALA A 343 13.21 47.86 -3.49
CA ALA A 343 11.75 47.90 -3.66
C ALA A 343 11.36 47.96 -5.15
N LEU A 344 12.06 48.75 -5.96
CA LEU A 344 11.83 48.84 -7.41
C LEU A 344 12.16 47.55 -8.18
N ARG A 345 13.03 46.69 -7.63
CA ARG A 345 13.27 45.34 -8.16
C ARG A 345 12.14 44.36 -7.82
N VAL A 346 11.42 44.59 -6.72
CA VAL A 346 10.22 43.81 -6.36
C VAL A 346 9.02 44.25 -7.19
N ASP A 347 8.86 45.56 -7.36
CA ASP A 347 7.82 46.17 -8.19
C ASP A 347 8.30 47.51 -8.74
N ALA A 348 8.51 47.59 -10.06
CA ALA A 348 8.93 48.81 -10.75
C ALA A 348 7.87 49.93 -10.71
N GLY A 349 6.60 49.58 -10.45
CA GLY A 349 5.48 50.50 -10.27
C GLY A 349 5.37 51.10 -8.87
N ALA A 350 6.24 50.73 -7.92
CA ALA A 350 6.20 51.22 -6.54
C ALA A 350 6.52 52.73 -6.45
N ALA A 351 5.51 53.60 -6.58
CA ALA A 351 5.66 55.05 -6.58
C ALA A 351 6.46 55.59 -5.38
N PHE A 352 6.17 55.10 -4.17
CA PHE A 352 6.89 55.50 -2.95
C PHE A 352 8.41 55.30 -3.05
N ALA A 353 8.84 54.26 -3.76
CA ALA A 353 10.25 53.94 -3.94
C ALA A 353 10.88 54.78 -5.06
N ARG A 354 10.13 55.10 -6.12
CA ARG A 354 10.60 56.00 -7.19
C ARG A 354 10.85 57.41 -6.62
N ASP A 355 9.85 57.96 -5.95
CA ASP A 355 9.91 59.31 -5.38
C ASP A 355 10.95 59.37 -4.25
N GLY A 356 10.94 58.34 -3.38
CA GLY A 356 11.89 58.22 -2.29
C GLY A 356 13.34 58.09 -2.75
N LEU A 357 13.62 57.37 -3.84
CA LEU A 357 14.96 57.23 -4.40
C LEU A 357 15.50 58.57 -4.92
N ALA A 358 14.68 59.31 -5.66
CA ALA A 358 15.05 60.63 -6.16
C ALA A 358 15.43 61.58 -5.01
N ARG A 359 14.60 61.63 -3.95
CA ARG A 359 14.89 62.41 -2.75
C ARG A 359 16.18 61.95 -2.05
N ALA A 360 16.35 60.64 -1.87
CA ALA A 360 17.54 60.10 -1.21
C ALA A 360 18.83 60.43 -1.98
N GLN A 361 18.79 60.41 -3.32
CA GLN A 361 19.92 60.79 -4.16
C GLN A 361 20.24 62.29 -4.07
N GLN A 362 19.20 63.14 -4.02
CA GLN A 362 19.39 64.58 -3.79
C GLN A 362 20.05 64.83 -2.43
N GLN A 363 19.58 64.18 -1.37
CA GLN A 363 20.18 64.33 -0.05
C GLN A 363 21.60 63.81 0.03
N LEU A 364 21.89 62.66 -0.58
CA LEU A 364 23.25 62.13 -0.65
C LEU A 364 24.21 63.13 -1.32
N LYS A 365 23.79 63.72 -2.44
CA LYS A 365 24.58 64.74 -3.15
C LYS A 365 24.78 65.98 -2.26
N LEU A 366 23.75 66.41 -1.54
CA LEU A 366 23.84 67.54 -0.63
C LEU A 366 24.86 67.28 0.48
N HIS A 367 24.78 66.13 1.16
CA HIS A 367 25.74 65.77 2.20
C HIS A 367 27.18 65.69 1.67
N GLN A 368 27.39 65.12 0.47
CA GLN A 368 28.70 65.06 -0.17
C GLN A 368 29.26 66.46 -0.48
N GLN A 369 28.41 67.42 -0.88
CA GLN A 369 28.83 68.79 -1.10
C GLN A 369 29.31 69.46 0.20
N PHE A 370 28.64 69.21 1.33
CA PHE A 370 29.13 69.67 2.63
C PHE A 370 30.43 68.97 3.04
N ASP A 371 30.49 67.65 2.90
CA ASP A 371 31.67 66.85 3.28
C ASP A 371 32.91 67.31 2.49
N HIS A 372 32.76 67.67 1.21
CA HIS A 372 33.85 68.21 0.40
C HIS A 372 34.56 69.43 1.02
N TYR A 373 33.83 70.27 1.75
CA TYR A 373 34.41 71.42 2.46
C TYR A 373 34.83 71.10 3.89
N LEU A 374 34.09 70.21 4.57
CA LEU A 374 34.36 69.86 5.96
C LEU A 374 35.57 68.92 6.10
N ASP A 375 35.83 68.09 5.09
CA ASP A 375 36.98 67.18 5.05
C ASP A 375 38.29 67.90 4.66
N ASP A 376 38.19 69.03 3.93
CA ASP A 376 39.33 69.87 3.55
C ASP A 376 39.03 71.38 3.71
N PRO A 377 39.07 71.89 4.96
CA PRO A 377 38.70 73.28 5.26
C PRO A 377 39.63 74.33 4.62
N ALA A 378 40.87 73.95 4.28
CA ALA A 378 41.86 74.88 3.74
C ALA A 378 41.43 75.49 2.39
N ARG A 379 40.56 74.80 1.64
CA ARG A 379 39.98 75.29 0.39
C ARG A 379 39.26 76.63 0.55
N LEU A 380 38.67 76.87 1.71
CA LEU A 380 37.88 78.08 1.98
C LEU A 380 38.71 79.36 1.99
N TYR A 381 40.04 79.27 2.05
CA TYR A 381 40.94 80.43 1.93
C TYR A 381 41.21 80.85 0.48
N SER A 382 40.60 80.18 -0.50
CA SER A 382 40.61 80.62 -1.89
C SER A 382 39.27 81.27 -2.25
N ALA A 383 39.30 82.40 -2.96
CA ALA A 383 38.11 83.20 -3.29
C ALA A 383 36.98 82.39 -3.96
N GLN A 384 37.30 81.56 -4.95
CA GLN A 384 36.29 80.80 -5.70
C GLN A 384 35.63 79.68 -4.86
N PRO A 385 36.37 78.80 -4.17
CA PRO A 385 35.77 77.85 -3.23
C PRO A 385 34.96 78.51 -2.10
N LEU A 386 35.40 79.65 -1.56
CA LEU A 386 34.68 80.42 -0.54
C LEU A 386 33.32 80.88 -1.06
N ALA A 387 33.28 81.55 -2.22
CA ALA A 387 32.04 82.00 -2.85
C ALA A 387 31.08 80.83 -3.16
N ASN A 388 31.61 79.66 -3.53
CA ASN A 388 30.80 78.46 -3.76
C ASN A 388 30.23 77.87 -2.45
N ALA A 389 31.01 77.86 -1.36
CA ALA A 389 30.54 77.42 -0.04
C ALA A 389 29.41 78.33 0.47
N GLU A 390 29.54 79.64 0.26
CA GLU A 390 28.51 80.63 0.60
C GLU A 390 27.22 80.40 -0.19
N LYS A 391 27.32 80.13 -1.50
CA LYS A 391 26.17 79.78 -2.33
C LYS A 391 25.50 78.49 -1.86
N LEU A 392 26.28 77.46 -1.49
CA LEU A 392 25.75 76.21 -0.94
C LEU A 392 24.98 76.46 0.36
N LEU A 393 25.54 77.25 1.28
CA LEU A 393 24.90 77.63 2.54
C LEU A 393 23.61 78.45 2.32
N ALA A 394 23.59 79.34 1.33
CA ALA A 394 22.42 80.11 0.96
C ALA A 394 21.32 79.23 0.34
N ALA A 395 21.69 78.25 -0.49
CA ALA A 395 20.76 77.35 -1.16
C ALA A 395 20.03 76.40 -0.20
N VAL A 396 20.65 76.00 0.91
CA VAL A 396 20.02 75.16 1.94
C VAL A 396 19.02 75.93 2.80
N GLY A 397 19.23 77.23 3.01
CA GLY A 397 18.35 78.05 3.84
C GLY A 397 18.28 77.58 5.29
N GLU A 398 17.05 77.42 5.80
CA GLU A 398 16.77 76.87 7.13
C GLU A 398 16.74 75.34 7.06
N VAL A 399 17.57 74.67 7.87
CA VAL A 399 17.65 73.21 7.86
C VAL A 399 16.45 72.64 8.62
N PRO A 400 15.72 71.67 8.04
CA PRO A 400 14.62 71.01 8.73
C PRO A 400 15.06 70.39 10.06
N GLY A 401 14.19 70.49 11.09
CA GLY A 401 14.48 69.99 12.44
C GLY A 401 14.63 68.46 12.53
N ASP A 402 14.19 67.72 11.51
CA ASP A 402 14.30 66.28 11.38
C ASP A 402 15.59 65.81 10.68
N GLU A 403 16.51 66.73 10.35
CA GLU A 403 17.82 66.43 9.73
C GLU A 403 19.00 66.95 10.59
N PRO A 404 19.19 66.44 11.83
CA PRO A 404 20.21 66.93 12.77
C PRO A 404 21.67 66.79 12.30
N ARG A 405 22.01 65.77 11.50
CA ARG A 405 23.37 65.60 10.96
C ARG A 405 23.64 66.63 9.88
N LEU A 406 22.69 66.89 8.99
CA LEU A 406 22.78 68.00 8.04
C LEU A 406 22.89 69.33 8.77
N ALA A 407 22.06 69.55 9.79
CA ALA A 407 22.08 70.78 10.59
C ALA A 407 23.46 71.01 11.23
N LYS A 408 24.07 69.95 11.77
CA LYS A 408 25.45 70.01 12.30
C LYS A 408 26.46 70.39 11.22
N LYS A 409 26.41 69.76 10.04
CA LYS A 409 27.32 70.08 8.92
C LYS A 409 27.17 71.53 8.46
N VAL A 410 25.92 72.01 8.37
CA VAL A 410 25.61 73.40 8.01
C VAL A 410 26.17 74.37 9.04
N ALA A 411 25.98 74.11 10.34
CA ALA A 411 26.52 74.95 11.41
C ALA A 411 28.05 74.99 11.38
N GLN A 412 28.70 73.84 11.18
CA GLN A 412 30.16 73.75 11.06
C GLN A 412 30.70 74.54 9.86
N LEU A 413 30.10 74.37 8.68
CA LEU A 413 30.55 75.08 7.48
C LEU A 413 30.33 76.59 7.61
N ARG A 414 29.22 77.05 8.22
CA ARG A 414 29.00 78.48 8.52
C ARG A 414 30.12 79.08 9.35
N GLN A 415 30.56 78.36 10.39
CA GLN A 415 31.66 78.80 11.24
C GLN A 415 32.99 78.88 10.49
N LEU A 416 33.29 77.88 9.66
CA LEU A 416 34.51 77.86 8.85
C LEU A 416 34.53 79.00 7.82
N VAL A 417 33.42 79.24 7.11
CA VAL A 417 33.27 80.37 6.17
C VAL A 417 33.43 81.71 6.89
N ALA A 418 32.83 81.87 8.08
CA ALA A 418 32.99 83.10 8.87
C ALA A 418 34.46 83.34 9.26
N THR A 419 35.19 82.27 9.59
CA THR A 419 36.62 82.34 9.96
C THR A 419 37.50 82.66 8.76
N ALA A 420 37.24 82.02 7.62
CA ALA A 420 38.00 82.22 6.38
C ALA A 420 37.87 83.66 5.82
N ARG A 421 36.77 84.36 6.16
CA ARG A 421 36.55 85.77 5.77
C ARG A 421 37.34 86.77 6.60
N VAL A 422 37.98 86.37 7.70
CA VAL A 422 38.76 87.27 8.56
C VAL A 422 40.17 87.41 7.96
N PRO A 423 40.57 88.60 7.46
CA PRO A 423 41.91 88.79 6.93
C PRO A 423 42.96 88.65 8.03
N VAL A 424 44.06 87.95 7.73
CA VAL A 424 45.21 87.84 8.64
C VAL A 424 46.34 88.69 8.08
N ALA A 425 46.78 89.68 8.86
CA ALA A 425 47.91 90.51 8.48
C ALA A 425 49.21 89.70 8.57
N VAL A 426 49.89 89.50 7.44
CA VAL A 426 51.19 88.83 7.37
C VAL A 426 52.26 89.86 7.04
N SER A 427 53.27 89.97 7.91
CA SER A 427 54.44 90.80 7.67
C SER A 427 55.59 89.90 7.20
N LEU A 428 56.09 90.14 5.99
CA LEU A 428 57.23 89.42 5.43
C LEU A 428 58.47 90.32 5.54
N SER A 429 59.51 89.81 6.19
CA SER A 429 60.82 90.48 6.30
C SER A 429 61.83 89.68 5.49
N SER A 430 62.49 90.31 4.52
CA SER A 430 63.49 89.68 3.65
C SER A 430 64.89 89.82 4.25
N ASP A 431 65.65 88.73 4.26
CA ASP A 431 67.08 88.72 4.54
C ASP A 431 67.93 88.79 3.25
N GLY A 432 67.29 88.75 2.08
CA GLY A 432 67.93 88.78 0.76
C GLY A 432 68.43 87.43 0.24
N GLU A 433 68.33 86.35 1.01
CA GLU A 433 68.93 85.05 0.70
C GLU A 433 67.91 84.01 0.17
N THR A 434 66.61 84.28 0.30
CA THR A 434 65.54 83.37 -0.09
C THR A 434 64.51 84.05 -0.99
N GLU A 435 64.22 83.45 -2.16
CA GLU A 435 63.11 83.86 -3.00
C GLU A 435 61.80 83.28 -2.45
N VAL A 436 60.87 84.16 -2.07
CA VAL A 436 59.53 83.78 -1.60
C VAL A 436 58.51 84.19 -2.65
N VAL A 437 57.83 83.20 -3.24
CA VAL A 437 56.73 83.42 -4.16
C VAL A 437 55.41 83.21 -3.43
N ILE A 438 54.61 84.27 -3.34
CA ILE A 438 53.24 84.17 -2.81
C ILE A 438 52.36 83.64 -3.93
N TYR A 439 52.07 82.35 -3.89
CA TYR A 439 51.25 81.72 -4.91
C TYR A 439 49.80 82.20 -4.89
N HIS A 440 49.25 82.59 -3.72
CA HIS A 440 47.88 83.06 -3.57
C HIS A 440 47.78 84.08 -2.41
N VAL A 441 47.04 85.17 -2.62
CA VAL A 441 46.51 86.04 -1.56
C VAL A 441 45.03 85.70 -1.46
N GLY A 442 44.62 85.16 -0.30
CA GLY A 442 43.26 84.68 -0.04
C GLY A 442 42.22 85.77 0.01
#